data_AF-A0A4R6IWQ1-F1
#
_entry.id   AF-A0A4R6IWQ1-F1
#
_cell.length_a   1.000
_cell.length_b   1.000
_cell.length_c   1.000
_cell.angle_alpha   90.00
_cell.angle_beta   90.00
_cell.angle_gamma   90.00
#
_symmetry.space_group_name_H-M   'P 1'
#
loop_
_entity.id
_entity.type
_entity.pdbx_description
1 polymer ?
#
loop_
_entity_poly.entity_id
_entity_poly.type
_entity_poly.pdbx_seq_one_letter_code
_entity_poly.pdbx_strand_id
1 'polypeptide(L)'
;MQQRTFITNAEDIRSIARDISIFSCKKQIFKVQLNQFSETENFEVEKKVVRLYSIGQHGFWTVLPVYTTLIYLSMVFAAIIPYNELGIVPTILLYAPFSLGAILLLRASATLYAKRALIKLAADLHTAPSFTFG
;
A
#
# COMPACT_ATOMS: atom_id res chain seq x y z
N MET A 1 8.75 -22.46 -4.51
CA MET A 1 9.96 -21.63 -4.69
C MET A 1 9.54 -20.17 -4.79
N GLN A 2 10.08 -19.27 -3.96
CA GLN A 2 9.75 -17.84 -4.02
C GLN A 2 10.46 -17.21 -5.22
N GLN A 3 9.70 -16.59 -6.13
CA GLN A 3 10.24 -15.86 -7.28
C GLN A 3 11.00 -14.62 -6.76
N ARG A 4 12.31 -14.55 -7.05
CA ARG A 4 13.13 -13.37 -6.80
C ARG A 4 13.03 -12.46 -8.02
N THR A 5 12.51 -11.25 -7.84
CA THR A 5 12.44 -10.24 -8.88
C THR A 5 13.71 -9.38 -8.80
N PHE A 6 14.55 -9.44 -9.83
CA PHE A 6 15.73 -8.60 -9.92
C PHE A 6 15.32 -7.25 -10.52
N ILE A 7 15.71 -6.17 -9.84
CA ILE A 7 15.50 -4.79 -10.30
C ILE A 7 16.85 -4.31 -10.80
N THR A 8 17.01 -4.25 -12.12
CA THR A 8 18.25 -3.80 -12.77
C THR A 8 18.09 -2.43 -13.41
N ASN A 9 16.85 -1.96 -13.58
CA ASN A 9 16.57 -0.63 -14.10
C ASN A 9 15.34 0.02 -13.42
N ALA A 10 15.23 1.35 -13.52
CA ALA A 10 14.07 2.10 -13.00
C ALA A 10 12.75 1.69 -13.67
N GLU A 11 12.80 1.19 -14.91
CA GLU A 11 11.64 0.65 -15.64
C GLU A 11 11.05 -0.60 -14.95
N ASP A 12 11.87 -1.41 -14.26
CA ASP A 12 11.39 -2.58 -13.51
C ASP A 12 10.57 -2.16 -12.28
N ILE A 13 10.92 -1.02 -11.66
CA ILE A 13 10.14 -0.46 -10.55
C ILE A 13 8.77 0.02 -11.05
N ARG A 14 8.71 0.57 -12.28
CA ARG A 14 7.45 0.97 -12.92
C ARG A 14 6.58 -0.24 -13.27
N SER A 15 7.16 -1.34 -13.75
CA SER A 15 6.41 -2.56 -14.05
C SER A 15 5.82 -3.18 -12.77
N ILE A 16 6.61 -3.23 -11.69
CA ILE A 16 6.13 -3.66 -10.36
C ILE A 16 4.98 -2.76 -9.89
N ALA A 17 5.07 -1.44 -10.06
CA ALA A 17 4.00 -0.53 -9.70
C ALA A 17 2.70 -0.77 -10.51
N ARG A 18 2.80 -1.18 -11.78
CA ARG A 18 1.62 -1.54 -12.59
C ARG A 18 0.95 -2.82 -12.10
N ASP A 19 1.76 -3.81 -11.72
CA ASP A 19 1.31 -5.14 -11.29
C ASP A 19 0.65 -5.16 -9.91
N ILE A 20 0.88 -4.15 -9.07
CA ILE A 20 0.18 -4.03 -7.79
C ILE A 20 -1.32 -3.82 -8.07
N SER A 21 -2.16 -4.70 -7.54
CA SER A 21 -3.61 -4.59 -7.64
C SER A 21 -4.26 -4.50 -6.26
N ILE A 22 -5.46 -3.92 -6.22
CA ILE A 22 -6.26 -3.72 -5.00
C ILE A 22 -6.65 -5.08 -4.36
N PHE A 23 -6.71 -6.13 -5.17
CA PHE A 23 -7.20 -7.45 -4.79
C PHE A 23 -6.11 -8.53 -4.71
N SER A 24 -4.95 -8.31 -5.32
CA SER A 24 -3.85 -9.27 -5.35
C SER A 24 -2.50 -8.56 -5.29
N CYS A 25 -1.75 -8.85 -4.23
CA CYS A 25 -0.35 -8.49 -4.09
C CYS A 25 0.42 -9.79 -3.84
N LYS A 26 1.14 -10.30 -4.85
CA LYS A 26 1.86 -11.57 -4.76
C LYS A 26 3.07 -11.40 -3.85
N LYS A 27 3.33 -12.33 -2.93
CA LYS A 27 4.53 -12.26 -2.09
C LYS A 27 5.79 -12.43 -2.97
N GLN A 28 6.50 -11.34 -3.24
CA GLN A 28 7.74 -11.32 -4.01
C GLN A 28 8.92 -10.91 -3.14
N ILE A 29 10.10 -11.46 -3.44
CA ILE A 29 11.37 -11.02 -2.87
C ILE A 29 12.05 -10.16 -3.95
N PHE A 30 12.36 -8.93 -3.61
CA PHE A 30 13.07 -8.01 -4.51
C PHE A 30 14.56 -8.07 -4.23
N LYS A 31 15.38 -7.96 -5.27
CA LYS A 31 16.82 -7.74 -5.14
C LYS A 31 17.23 -6.64 -6.12
N VAL A 32 17.79 -5.55 -5.61
CA VAL A 32 18.15 -4.38 -6.43
C VAL A 32 19.63 -4.45 -6.81
N GLN A 33 19.93 -4.34 -8.10
CA GLN A 33 21.30 -4.26 -8.63
C GLN A 33 21.33 -3.20 -9.74
N LEU A 34 21.46 -1.94 -9.32
CA LEU A 34 21.63 -0.82 -10.24
C LEU A 34 23.13 -0.54 -10.36
N ASN A 35 23.67 -0.64 -11.58
CA ASN A 35 25.11 -0.47 -11.86
C ASN A 35 25.65 0.94 -11.56
N GLN A 36 24.75 1.91 -11.40
CA GLN A 36 25.03 3.33 -11.17
C GLN A 36 25.07 3.73 -9.69
N PHE A 37 24.74 2.80 -8.78
CA PHE A 37 24.67 3.05 -7.33
C PHE A 37 25.63 2.13 -6.57
N SER A 38 26.11 2.62 -5.43
CA SER A 38 26.89 1.81 -4.48
C SER A 38 26.04 0.68 -3.88
N GLU A 39 26.67 -0.36 -3.32
CA GLU A 39 25.94 -1.46 -2.66
C GLU A 39 25.03 -0.98 -1.52
N THR A 40 25.44 0.08 -0.80
CA THR A 40 24.66 0.68 0.27
C THR A 40 23.40 1.39 -0.24
N GLU A 41 23.50 2.12 -1.34
CA GLU A 41 22.35 2.78 -1.98
C GLU A 41 21.38 1.77 -2.59
N ASN A 42 21.90 0.71 -3.22
CA ASN A 42 21.10 -0.39 -3.73
C ASN A 42 20.28 -1.06 -2.62
N PHE A 43 20.88 -1.26 -1.44
CA PHE A 43 20.18 -1.82 -0.28
C PHE A 43 19.09 -0.89 0.27
N GLU A 44 19.31 0.43 0.27
CA GLU A 44 18.28 1.39 0.68
C GLU A 44 17.08 1.41 -0.27
N VAL A 45 17.35 1.37 -1.58
CA VAL A 45 16.31 1.29 -2.61
C VAL A 45 15.51 -0.01 -2.45
N GLU A 46 16.18 -1.14 -2.22
CA GLU A 46 15.53 -2.42 -1.96
C GLU A 46 14.60 -2.33 -0.75
N LYS A 47 15.09 -1.78 0.37
CA LYS A 47 14.29 -1.59 1.58
C LYS A 47 13.07 -0.70 1.36
N LYS A 48 13.20 0.36 0.56
CA LYS A 48 12.08 1.25 0.19
C LYS A 48 11.06 0.53 -0.68
N VAL A 49 11.50 -0.23 -1.70
CA VAL A 49 10.62 -1.01 -2.58
C VAL A 49 9.87 -2.08 -1.78
N VAL A 50 10.58 -2.86 -0.95
CA VAL A 50 9.97 -3.88 -0.09
C VAL A 50 8.95 -3.26 0.86
N ARG A 51 9.27 -2.11 1.48
CA ARG A 51 8.36 -1.41 2.38
C ARG A 51 7.10 -0.91 1.67
N LEU A 52 7.23 -0.33 0.48
CA LEU A 52 6.08 0.15 -0.28
C LEU A 52 5.21 -0.99 -0.80
N TYR A 53 5.84 -2.11 -1.18
CA TYR A 53 5.15 -3.31 -1.64
C TYR A 53 4.45 -4.05 -0.49
N SER A 54 5.02 -4.05 0.71
CA SER A 54 4.45 -4.70 1.89
C SER A 54 3.24 -3.95 2.49
N ILE A 55 3.00 -2.69 2.13
CA ILE A 55 1.77 -1.96 2.49
C ILE A 55 0.52 -2.71 1.97
N GLY A 56 0.65 -3.40 0.84
CA GLY A 56 -0.42 -4.26 0.31
C GLY A 56 -0.54 -5.62 1.01
N GLN A 57 0.41 -6.02 1.87
CA GLN A 57 0.46 -7.36 2.46
C GLN A 57 -0.29 -7.48 3.80
N HIS A 58 -0.66 -8.73 4.11
CA HIS A 58 -1.64 -9.19 5.11
C HIS A 58 -1.62 -8.55 6.51
N GLY A 59 -0.50 -8.02 7.01
CA GLY A 59 -0.38 -7.57 8.41
C GLY A 59 -1.32 -6.41 8.79
N PHE A 60 -1.52 -5.45 7.88
CA PHE A 60 -2.45 -4.33 8.09
C PHE A 60 -3.92 -4.76 8.08
N TRP A 61 -4.25 -5.82 7.33
CA TRP A 61 -5.61 -6.32 7.16
C TRP A 61 -6.17 -7.00 8.41
N THR A 62 -5.31 -7.51 9.29
CA THR A 62 -5.73 -8.15 10.54
C THR A 62 -6.25 -7.14 11.58
N VAL A 63 -5.71 -5.91 11.57
CA VAL A 63 -6.10 -4.86 12.55
C VAL A 63 -7.23 -3.97 12.01
N LEU A 64 -7.47 -4.01 10.70
CA LEU A 64 -8.49 -3.20 10.01
C LEU A 64 -9.90 -3.27 10.63
N PRO A 65 -10.43 -4.45 11.02
CA PRO A 65 -11.77 -4.55 11.61
C PRO A 65 -11.90 -3.75 12.91
N VAL A 66 -10.83 -3.67 13.70
CA VAL A 66 -10.81 -2.90 14.95
C VAL A 66 -10.92 -1.41 14.65
N TYR A 67 -10.16 -0.93 13.66
CA TYR A 67 -10.22 0.47 13.23
C TYR A 67 -11.58 0.84 12.64
N THR A 68 -12.15 0.00 11.77
CA THR A 68 -13.48 0.27 11.19
C THR A 68 -14.56 0.29 12.24
N THR A 69 -14.47 -0.56 13.27
CA THR A 69 -15.41 -0.58 14.40
C THR A 69 -15.30 0.71 15.22
N LEU A 70 -14.09 1.16 15.54
CA LEU A 70 -13.88 2.40 16.30
C LEU A 70 -14.40 3.64 15.56
N ILE A 71 -14.16 3.73 14.25
CA ILE A 71 -14.67 4.83 13.42
C ILE A 71 -16.21 4.79 13.35
N TYR A 72 -16.78 3.59 13.23
CA TYR A 72 -18.23 3.45 13.21
C TYR A 72 -18.87 3.89 14.53
N LEU A 73 -18.30 3.45 15.66
CA LEU A 73 -18.72 3.87 16.99
C LEU A 73 -18.63 5.38 17.16
N SER A 74 -17.54 6.01 16.72
CA SER A 74 -17.41 7.47 16.81
C SER A 74 -18.46 8.21 15.97
N MET A 75 -18.82 7.70 14.79
CA MET A 75 -19.92 8.25 13.98
C MET A 75 -21.29 8.11 14.64
N VAL A 76 -21.54 7.00 15.33
CA VAL A 76 -22.76 6.80 16.12
C VAL A 76 -22.81 7.78 17.30
N PHE A 77 -21.72 7.93 18.05
CA PHE A 77 -21.63 8.88 19.16
C PHE A 77 -21.70 10.35 18.71
N ALA A 78 -21.17 10.67 17.53
CA ALA A 78 -21.26 12.00 16.92
C ALA A 78 -22.64 12.30 16.30
N ALA A 79 -23.62 11.40 16.47
CA ALA A 79 -24.98 11.51 15.91
C ALA A 79 -25.04 11.65 14.37
N ILE A 80 -23.97 11.28 13.66
CA ILE A 80 -23.97 11.17 12.19
C ILE A 80 -24.87 10.01 11.76
N ILE A 81 -24.90 8.94 12.56
CA ILE A 81 -25.81 7.82 12.41
C ILE A 81 -26.87 7.94 13.52
N PRO A 82 -28.12 8.33 13.21
CA PRO A 82 -29.14 8.62 14.21
C PRO A 82 -29.68 7.33 14.84
N TYR A 83 -28.98 6.80 15.85
CA TYR A 83 -29.37 5.56 16.53
C TYR A 83 -30.71 5.67 17.28
N ASN A 84 -31.05 6.89 17.73
CA ASN A 84 -32.29 7.20 18.44
C ASN A 84 -33.54 7.03 17.57
N GLU A 85 -33.41 7.26 16.26
CA GLU A 85 -34.53 7.21 15.30
C GLU A 85 -34.60 5.86 14.58
N LEU A 86 -33.44 5.28 14.25
CA LEU A 86 -33.34 3.99 13.56
C LEU A 86 -33.58 2.81 14.52
N GLY A 87 -33.16 2.92 15.79
CA GLY A 87 -33.13 1.80 16.72
C GLY A 87 -31.89 0.91 16.55
N ILE A 88 -31.68 0.02 17.53
CA ILE A 88 -30.43 -0.72 17.70
C ILE A 88 -30.18 -1.69 16.54
N VAL A 89 -31.21 -2.42 16.09
CA VAL A 89 -31.08 -3.48 15.06
C VAL A 89 -30.62 -2.93 13.70
N PRO A 90 -31.25 -1.90 13.10
CA PRO A 90 -30.77 -1.35 11.82
C PRO A 90 -29.42 -0.62 11.96
N THR A 91 -29.12 -0.06 13.13
CA THR A 91 -27.79 0.52 13.40
C THR A 91 -26.70 -0.56 13.39
N ILE A 92 -26.98 -1.77 13.86
CA ILE A 92 -26.04 -2.89 13.75
C ILE A 92 -25.93 -3.37 12.28
N LEU A 93 -27.04 -3.44 11.56
CA LEU A 93 -27.04 -3.87 10.15
C LEU A 93 -26.25 -2.92 9.25
N LEU A 94 -26.29 -1.61 9.51
CA LEU A 94 -25.52 -0.60 8.77
C LEU A 94 -24.00 -0.74 8.92
N TYR A 95 -23.52 -1.45 9.94
CA TYR A 95 -22.09 -1.71 10.11
C TYR A 95 -21.52 -2.56 8.97
N ALA A 96 -22.29 -3.51 8.43
CA ALA A 96 -21.82 -4.38 7.35
C ALA A 96 -21.50 -3.61 6.05
N PRO A 97 -22.42 -2.81 5.46
CA PRO A 97 -22.10 -2.01 4.28
C PRO A 97 -21.07 -0.92 4.58
N PHE A 98 -21.07 -0.33 5.78
CA PHE A 98 -20.06 0.65 6.17
C PHE A 98 -18.65 0.06 6.19
N SER A 99 -18.47 -1.08 6.87
CA SER A 99 -17.19 -1.76 6.97
C SER A 99 -16.70 -2.23 5.59
N LEU A 100 -17.57 -2.78 4.76
CA LEU A 100 -17.22 -3.15 3.38
C LEU A 100 -16.75 -1.93 2.57
N GLY A 101 -17.49 -0.82 2.63
CA GLY A 101 -17.11 0.43 1.96
C GLY A 101 -15.78 0.99 2.47
N ALA A 102 -15.59 1.03 3.80
CA ALA A 102 -14.36 1.53 4.42
C ALA A 102 -13.15 0.66 4.05
N ILE A 103 -13.28 -0.67 4.08
CA ILE A 103 -12.23 -1.61 3.68
C ILE A 103 -11.84 -1.39 2.22
N LEU A 104 -12.83 -1.26 1.32
CA LEU A 104 -12.58 -1.03 -0.10
C LEU A 104 -11.89 0.31 -0.37
N LEU A 105 -12.35 1.39 0.27
CA LEU A 105 -11.73 2.71 0.15
C LEU A 105 -10.29 2.71 0.66
N LEU A 106 -10.05 2.05 1.80
CA LEU A 106 -8.71 1.93 2.38
C LEU A 106 -7.79 1.07 1.51
N ARG A 107 -8.31 -0.02 0.91
CA ARG A 107 -7.61 -0.80 -0.10
C ARG A 107 -7.22 0.04 -1.30
N ALA A 108 -8.18 0.79 -1.84
CA ALA A 108 -7.96 1.62 -3.02
C ALA A 108 -6.92 2.71 -2.73
N SER A 109 -7.03 3.42 -1.60
CA SER A 109 -6.12 4.50 -1.23
C SER A 109 -4.69 3.99 -0.96
N ALA A 110 -4.54 2.90 -0.21
CA ALA A 110 -3.24 2.27 0.04
C ALA A 110 -2.58 1.80 -1.26
N THR A 111 -3.36 1.17 -2.15
CA THR A 111 -2.88 0.73 -3.48
C THR A 111 -2.41 1.93 -4.31
N LEU A 112 -3.22 2.98 -4.39
CA LEU A 112 -2.89 4.19 -5.14
C LEU A 112 -1.67 4.90 -4.57
N TYR A 113 -1.55 4.96 -3.24
CA TYR A 113 -0.39 5.51 -2.56
C TYR A 113 0.88 4.71 -2.89
N ALA A 114 0.84 3.37 -2.78
CA ALA A 114 1.97 2.51 -3.12
C ALA A 114 2.39 2.68 -4.59
N LYS A 115 1.42 2.72 -5.52
CA LYS A 115 1.69 2.98 -6.94
C LYS A 115 2.38 4.32 -7.17
N ARG A 116 1.81 5.40 -6.62
CA ARG A 116 2.38 6.75 -6.76
C ARG A 116 3.77 6.85 -6.14
N ALA A 117 3.98 6.25 -4.98
CA ALA A 117 5.28 6.25 -4.32
C ALA A 117 6.35 5.47 -5.11
N LEU A 118 5.99 4.32 -5.69
CA LEU A 118 6.90 3.56 -6.56
C LEU A 118 7.19 4.28 -7.89
N ILE A 119 6.19 4.90 -8.50
CA ILE A 119 6.38 5.73 -9.71
C ILE A 119 7.29 6.91 -9.41
N LYS A 120 7.10 7.57 -8.25
CA LYS A 120 7.97 8.66 -7.81
C LYS A 120 9.40 8.16 -7.57
N LEU A 121 9.57 7.04 -6.88
CA LEU A 121 10.88 6.42 -6.66
C LEU A 121 11.59 6.10 -7.98
N ALA A 122 10.86 5.56 -8.97
CA ALA A 122 11.40 5.29 -10.29
C ALA A 122 11.77 6.58 -11.05
N ALA A 123 11.01 7.66 -10.88
CA ALA A 123 11.34 8.96 -11.45
C ALA A 123 12.61 9.56 -10.81
N ASP A 124 12.71 9.51 -9.48
CA ASP A 124 13.88 9.99 -8.72
C ASP A 124 15.16 9.20 -9.10
N LEU A 125 15.04 7.89 -9.36
CA LEU A 125 16.13 7.04 -9.83
C LEU A 125 16.56 7.31 -11.28
N HIS A 126 15.66 7.88 -12.10
CA HIS A 126 15.95 8.23 -13.49
C HIS A 126 16.56 9.64 -13.60
N THR A 127 16.26 10.53 -12.65
CA THR A 127 16.82 11.89 -12.58
C THR A 127 18.09 11.98 -11.73
N ALA A 128 18.41 10.97 -10.92
CA ALA A 128 19.70 10.86 -10.27
C ALA A 128 20.79 10.82 -11.37
N PRO A 129 21.63 11.87 -11.48
CA PRO A 129 22.69 11.86 -12.47
C PRO A 129 23.59 10.67 -12.16
N SER A 130 23.85 9.85 -13.17
CA SER A 130 25.02 8.98 -13.18
C SER A 130 26.18 9.84 -12.70
N PHE A 131 26.76 9.53 -11.54
CA PHE A 131 28.01 10.14 -11.11
C PHE A 131 29.03 9.82 -12.21
N THR A 132 29.19 10.75 -13.13
CA THR A 132 30.30 10.78 -14.06
C THR A 132 31.53 10.98 -13.18
N PHE A 133 32.23 9.88 -12.92
CA PHE A 133 33.59 9.93 -12.41
C PHE A 133 34.40 10.79 -13.38
N GLY A 134 34.77 11.98 -12.93
CA GLY A 134 35.87 12.79 -13.46
C GLY A 134 37.01 12.74 -12.46
#